data_AF-A0A7Y3DI11-F1
#
_entry.id   AF-A0A7Y3DI11-F1
#
_cell.length_a   1.000
_cell.length_b   1.000
_cell.length_c   1.000
_cell.angle_alpha   90.00
_cell.angle_beta   90.00
_cell.angle_gamma   90.00
#
_symmetry.space_group_name_H-M   'P 1'
#
loop_
_entity.id
_entity.type
_entity.pdbx_description
1 polymer ?
#
loop_
_entity_poly.entity_id
_entity_poly.type
_entity_poly.pdbx_seq_one_letter_code
_entity_poly.pdbx_strand_id
1 'polypeptide(L)'
;MTTTTTPRPAVDRTSAPERTLTSTLPIRLVLAIAALWAVSLYVVFSLAPAPTGDPSTTAILIGLAFELSILATLTGFVMRQRWGLLASATGGGVLLVGAALCSLGGHTGGWLVAQYVTGAVILGVSQATFRRF
;
A
#
# COMPACT_ATOMS: atom_id res chain seq x y z
N MET A 1 15.66 70.41 -11.78
CA MET A 1 14.43 69.88 -11.17
C MET A 1 14.50 68.37 -11.32
N THR A 2 14.96 67.67 -10.29
CA THR A 2 15.37 66.26 -10.37
C THR A 2 14.35 65.42 -9.63
N THR A 3 13.57 64.61 -10.34
CA THR A 3 12.56 63.71 -9.76
C THR A 3 13.21 62.42 -9.31
N THR A 4 13.23 62.19 -8.00
CA THR A 4 13.68 60.94 -7.37
C THR A 4 12.52 59.95 -7.32
N THR A 5 12.55 58.93 -8.17
CA THR A 5 11.57 57.84 -8.17
C THR A 5 11.98 56.78 -7.14
N THR A 6 11.24 56.68 -6.03
CA THR A 6 11.45 55.63 -5.01
C THR A 6 10.97 54.27 -5.55
N PRO A 7 11.80 53.20 -5.55
CA PRO A 7 11.35 51.89 -6.00
C PRO A 7 10.45 51.24 -4.95
N ARG A 8 9.27 50.78 -5.40
CA ARG A 8 8.31 49.99 -4.61
C ARG A 8 8.93 48.62 -4.29
N PRO A 9 8.94 48.17 -3.02
CA PRO A 9 9.43 46.84 -2.71
C PRO A 9 8.53 45.80 -3.39
N ALA A 10 9.16 44.90 -4.15
CA ALA A 10 8.51 43.75 -4.74
C ALA A 10 7.98 42.87 -3.61
N VAL A 11 6.66 42.64 -3.60
CA VAL A 11 6.04 41.64 -2.73
C VAL A 11 6.55 40.29 -3.21
N ASP A 12 7.49 39.71 -2.47
CA ASP A 12 7.95 38.34 -2.70
C ASP A 12 6.79 37.38 -2.40
N ARG A 13 6.11 36.93 -3.45
CA ARG A 13 5.01 35.95 -3.39
C ARG A 13 5.50 34.51 -3.58
N THR A 14 6.80 34.23 -3.43
CA THR A 14 7.35 32.90 -3.70
C THR A 14 7.62 32.04 -2.46
N SER A 15 7.41 32.57 -1.26
CA SER A 15 7.34 31.75 -0.05
C SER A 15 5.93 31.19 0.14
N ALA A 16 5.46 30.40 -0.84
CA ALA A 16 4.46 29.39 -0.54
C ALA A 16 5.09 28.52 0.56
N PRO A 17 4.46 28.39 1.76
CA PRO A 17 5.05 27.60 2.81
C PRO A 17 5.25 26.21 2.24
N GLU A 18 6.49 25.75 2.20
CA GLU A 18 6.88 24.35 2.15
C GLU A 18 6.05 23.65 3.21
N ARG A 19 4.87 23.20 2.79
CA ARG A 19 3.88 22.58 3.66
C ARG A 19 4.37 21.15 3.83
N THR A 20 5.45 21.02 4.59
CA THR A 20 5.85 19.83 5.33
C THR A 20 5.74 18.56 4.48
N LEU A 21 6.61 18.45 3.46
CA LEU A 21 6.88 17.21 2.70
C LEU A 21 7.44 16.07 3.59
N THR A 22 7.51 16.28 4.89
CA THR A 22 8.01 15.42 5.96
C THR A 22 6.90 14.90 6.87
N SER A 23 5.69 14.66 6.36
CA SER A 23 4.66 13.91 7.11
C SER A 23 5.08 12.44 7.21
N THR A 24 6.00 12.15 8.14
CA THR A 24 6.39 10.77 8.46
C THR A 24 5.19 10.01 9.03
N LEU A 25 5.03 8.75 8.66
CA LEU A 25 3.94 7.94 9.19
C LEU A 25 4.10 7.77 10.71
N PRO A 26 3.04 7.99 11.52
CA PRO A 26 3.12 7.74 12.96
C PRO A 26 3.39 6.26 13.23
N ILE A 27 4.31 5.97 14.17
CA ILE A 27 4.76 4.59 14.41
C ILE A 27 3.62 3.65 14.83
N ARG A 28 2.62 4.16 15.56
CA ARG A 28 1.42 3.39 15.93
C ARG A 28 0.65 2.88 14.71
N LEU A 29 0.55 3.71 13.67
CA LEU A 29 -0.12 3.35 12.42
C LEU A 29 0.70 2.31 11.65
N VAL A 30 2.02 2.50 11.57
CA VAL A 30 2.93 1.52 10.96
C VAL A 30 2.78 0.15 11.64
N LEU A 31 2.79 0.11 12.96
CA LEU A 31 2.61 -1.13 13.73
C LEU A 31 1.23 -1.75 13.52
N ALA A 32 0.17 -0.93 13.47
CA ALA A 32 -1.18 -1.42 13.22
C ALA A 32 -1.31 -2.08 11.84
N ILE A 33 -0.74 -1.46 10.79
CA ILE A 33 -0.79 -2.02 9.43
C ILE A 33 0.13 -3.24 9.30
N ALA A 34 1.30 -3.22 9.95
CA ALA A 34 2.18 -4.38 10.00
C ALA A 34 1.51 -5.59 10.71
N ALA A 35 0.82 -5.35 11.82
CA ALA A 35 0.04 -6.38 12.51
C ALA A 35 -1.10 -6.91 11.64
N LEU A 36 -1.80 -6.02 10.93
CA LEU A 36 -2.83 -6.41 9.97
C LEU A 36 -2.25 -7.33 8.89
N TRP A 37 -1.10 -6.99 8.31
CA TRP A 37 -0.39 -7.84 7.36
C TRP A 37 0.01 -9.19 7.97
N ALA A 38 0.55 -9.21 9.19
CA ALA A 38 0.95 -10.46 9.83
C ALA A 38 -0.23 -11.41 10.05
N VAL A 39 -1.35 -10.90 10.58
CA VAL A 39 -2.59 -11.68 10.77
C VAL A 39 -3.13 -12.17 9.43
N SER A 40 -3.13 -11.29 8.44
CA SER A 40 -3.57 -11.58 7.07
C SER A 40 -2.80 -12.73 6.44
N LEU A 41 -1.46 -12.68 6.51
CA LEU A 41 -0.60 -13.74 6.00
C LEU A 41 -0.84 -15.05 6.75
N TYR A 42 -0.95 -15.01 8.08
CA TYR A 42 -1.24 -16.18 8.88
C TYR A 42 -2.54 -16.85 8.46
N VAL A 43 -3.63 -16.09 8.32
CA VAL A 43 -4.94 -16.62 7.92
C VAL A 43 -4.89 -17.21 6.51
N VAL A 44 -4.31 -16.47 5.55
CA VAL A 44 -4.24 -16.93 4.15
C VAL A 44 -3.41 -18.21 4.04
N PHE A 45 -2.23 -18.27 4.64
CA PHE A 45 -1.38 -19.46 4.56
C PHE A 45 -1.89 -20.66 5.37
N SER A 46 -2.60 -20.43 6.48
CA SER A 46 -3.17 -21.52 7.29
C SER A 46 -4.37 -22.18 6.62
N LEU A 47 -5.10 -21.45 5.77
CA LEU A 47 -6.29 -21.93 5.09
C LEU A 47 -6.02 -22.36 3.64
N ALA A 48 -4.89 -21.93 3.06
CA ALA A 48 -4.55 -22.25 1.69
C ALA A 48 -4.44 -23.77 1.49
N PRO A 49 -5.11 -24.34 0.47
CA PRO A 49 -4.90 -25.73 0.11
C PRO A 49 -3.46 -25.96 -0.34
N ALA A 50 -2.94 -27.16 -0.10
CA ALA A 50 -1.62 -27.55 -0.58
C ALA A 50 -1.58 -27.47 -2.12
N PRO A 51 -0.50 -26.96 -2.72
CA PRO A 51 -0.37 -26.91 -4.16
C PRO A 51 -0.40 -28.33 -4.75
N THR A 52 -1.29 -28.56 -5.70
CA THR A 52 -1.38 -29.81 -6.46
C THR A 52 -0.89 -29.58 -7.88
N GLY A 53 0.39 -29.88 -8.12
CA GLY A 53 1.05 -29.73 -9.42
C GLY A 53 1.86 -28.44 -9.57
N ASP A 54 2.43 -28.25 -10.77
CA ASP A 54 3.30 -27.13 -11.06
C ASP A 54 2.51 -25.82 -11.20
N PRO A 55 3.03 -24.70 -10.65
CA PRO A 55 2.37 -23.42 -10.77
C PRO A 55 2.42 -22.90 -12.22
N SER A 56 1.31 -22.34 -12.68
CA SER A 56 1.28 -21.62 -13.96
C SER A 56 2.15 -20.35 -13.91
N THR A 57 2.61 -19.87 -15.06
CA THR A 57 3.35 -18.60 -15.17
C THR A 57 2.59 -17.43 -14.54
N THR A 58 1.27 -17.37 -14.71
CA THR A 58 0.42 -16.34 -14.11
C THR A 58 0.44 -16.42 -12.59
N ALA A 59 0.37 -17.63 -12.01
CA ALA A 59 0.45 -17.81 -10.56
C ALA A 59 1.82 -17.38 -10.01
N ILE A 60 2.92 -17.68 -10.72
CA ILE A 60 4.27 -17.23 -10.36
C ILE A 60 4.35 -15.70 -10.35
N LEU A 61 3.85 -15.03 -11.39
CA LEU A 61 3.88 -13.56 -11.49
C LEU A 61 3.06 -12.89 -10.38
N ILE A 62 1.90 -13.44 -10.03
CA ILE A 62 1.08 -12.94 -8.92
C ILE A 62 1.80 -13.12 -7.58
N GLY A 63 2.42 -14.29 -7.37
CA GLY A 63 3.23 -14.56 -6.18
C GLY A 63 4.39 -13.59 -6.03
N LEU A 64 5.16 -13.37 -7.11
CA LEU A 64 6.25 -12.40 -7.12
C LEU A 64 5.76 -10.96 -6.89
N ALA A 65 4.66 -10.55 -7.53
CA ALA A 65 4.07 -9.23 -7.32
C ALA A 65 3.65 -9.04 -5.84
N PHE A 66 3.11 -10.10 -5.23
CA PHE A 66 2.74 -10.10 -3.83
C PHE A 66 3.97 -9.98 -2.91
N GLU A 67 5.01 -10.78 -3.12
CA GLU A 67 6.26 -10.72 -2.35
C GLU A 67 6.94 -9.35 -2.46
N LEU A 68 7.06 -8.81 -3.67
CA LEU A 68 7.61 -7.49 -3.91
C LEU A 68 6.79 -6.39 -3.23
N SER A 69 5.44 -6.53 -3.20
CA SER A 69 4.58 -5.60 -2.49
C SER A 69 4.80 -5.61 -0.98
N ILE A 70 5.06 -6.79 -0.39
CA ILE A 70 5.40 -6.93 1.03
C ILE A 70 6.74 -6.27 1.32
N LEU A 71 7.77 -6.57 0.53
CA LEU A 71 9.10 -5.98 0.70
C LEU A 71 9.06 -4.45 0.59
N ALA A 72 8.32 -3.94 -0.41
CA ALA A 72 8.11 -2.50 -0.57
C ALA A 72 7.34 -1.90 0.61
N THR A 73 6.28 -2.57 1.10
CA THR A 73 5.51 -2.12 2.27
C THR A 73 6.40 -2.00 3.51
N LEU A 74 7.16 -3.05 3.82
CA LEU A 74 8.07 -3.09 4.95
C LEU A 74 9.15 -2.02 4.83
N THR A 75 9.77 -1.87 3.65
CA THR A 75 10.80 -0.86 3.40
C THR A 75 10.24 0.55 3.59
N GLY A 76 9.05 0.82 3.03
CA GLY A 76 8.39 2.11 3.18
C GLY A 76 8.04 2.40 4.64
N PHE A 77 7.61 1.40 5.41
CA PHE A 77 7.30 1.54 6.83
C PHE A 77 8.54 1.73 7.71
N VAL A 78 9.63 1.00 7.45
CA VAL A 78 10.91 1.16 8.14
C VAL A 78 11.47 2.57 7.90
N MET A 79 11.40 3.05 6.65
CA MET A 79 11.79 4.41 6.29
C MET A 79 10.74 5.48 6.71
N ARG A 80 9.60 5.06 7.28
CA ARG A 80 8.44 5.88 7.66
C ARG A 80 7.89 6.75 6.52
N GLN A 81 8.00 6.24 5.31
CA GLN A 81 7.59 6.89 4.06
C GLN A 81 6.17 6.52 3.67
N ARG A 82 5.42 7.52 3.20
CA ARG A 82 4.01 7.36 2.74
C ARG A 82 3.85 6.38 1.58
N TRP A 83 4.88 6.18 0.76
CA TRP A 83 4.82 5.21 -0.35
C TRP A 83 4.70 3.76 0.14
N GLY A 84 5.05 3.47 1.40
CA GLY A 84 4.76 2.17 2.02
C GLY A 84 3.26 1.86 2.10
N LEU A 85 2.40 2.88 2.24
CA LEU A 85 0.94 2.72 2.17
C LEU A 85 0.46 2.39 0.75
N LEU A 86 1.09 2.99 -0.27
CA LEU A 86 0.78 2.67 -1.67
C LEU A 86 1.20 1.23 -1.98
N ALA A 87 2.40 0.82 -1.57
CA ALA A 87 2.86 -0.56 -1.69
C ALA A 87 1.91 -1.55 -0.99
N SER A 88 1.46 -1.20 0.22
CA SER A 88 0.49 -1.99 0.98
C SER A 88 -0.85 -2.10 0.26
N ALA A 89 -1.36 -0.98 -0.27
CA ALA A 89 -2.57 -0.97 -1.09
C ALA A 89 -2.44 -1.85 -2.34
N THR A 90 -1.29 -1.77 -3.04
CA THR A 90 -1.00 -2.66 -4.18
C THR A 90 -1.02 -4.13 -3.77
N GLY A 91 -0.40 -4.49 -2.64
CA GLY A 91 -0.42 -5.87 -2.13
C GLY A 91 -1.84 -6.37 -1.83
N GLY A 92 -2.70 -5.53 -1.25
CA GLY A 92 -4.13 -5.84 -1.08
C GLY A 92 -4.85 -6.05 -2.42
N GLY A 93 -4.54 -5.23 -3.43
CA GLY A 93 -5.06 -5.40 -4.79
C GLY A 93 -4.61 -6.69 -5.46
N VAL A 94 -3.33 -7.08 -5.31
CA VAL A 94 -2.79 -8.34 -5.83
C VAL A 94 -3.52 -9.54 -5.22
N LEU A 95 -3.82 -9.52 -3.92
CA LEU A 95 -4.61 -10.57 -3.27
C LEU A 95 -6.03 -10.69 -3.85
N LEU A 96 -6.69 -9.57 -4.11
CA LEU A 96 -8.03 -9.55 -4.72
C LEU A 96 -8.01 -10.11 -6.15
N VAL A 97 -7.02 -9.71 -6.95
CA VAL A 97 -6.85 -10.23 -8.32
C VAL A 97 -6.55 -11.74 -8.29
N GLY A 98 -5.66 -12.18 -7.38
CA GLY A 98 -5.38 -13.59 -7.17
C GLY A 98 -6.64 -14.39 -6.82
N ALA A 99 -7.42 -13.92 -5.85
CA ALA A 99 -8.67 -14.55 -5.44
C ALA A 99 -9.69 -14.63 -6.60
N ALA A 100 -9.80 -13.57 -7.40
CA ALA A 100 -10.67 -13.53 -8.58
C ALA A 100 -10.24 -14.57 -9.62
N LEU A 101 -8.95 -14.66 -9.94
CA LEU A 101 -8.43 -15.63 -10.89
C LEU A 101 -8.62 -17.07 -10.39
N CYS A 102 -8.40 -17.32 -9.10
CA CYS A 102 -8.67 -18.63 -8.50
C CYS A 102 -10.16 -19.00 -8.58
N SER A 103 -11.06 -18.02 -8.37
CA SER A 103 -12.51 -18.20 -8.50
C SER A 103 -12.91 -18.53 -9.94
N LEU A 104 -12.34 -17.83 -10.93
CA LEU A 104 -12.54 -18.09 -12.36
C LEU A 104 -12.00 -19.46 -12.78
N GLY A 105 -10.96 -19.96 -12.11
CA GLY A 105 -10.43 -21.31 -12.27
C GLY A 105 -11.26 -22.39 -11.56
N GLY A 106 -12.41 -22.06 -10.97
CA GLY A 106 -13.31 -23.02 -10.32
C GLY A 106 -12.95 -23.38 -8.88
N HIS A 107 -11.96 -22.73 -8.27
CA HIS A 107 -11.64 -22.97 -6.87
C HIS A 107 -12.73 -22.38 -5.97
N THR A 108 -13.03 -23.07 -4.88
CA THR A 108 -13.99 -22.64 -3.85
C THR A 108 -13.44 -22.96 -2.45
N GLY A 109 -14.01 -22.35 -1.41
CA GLY A 109 -13.69 -22.66 -0.02
C GLY A 109 -13.38 -21.45 0.85
N GLY A 110 -13.22 -21.69 2.16
CA GLY A 110 -13.00 -20.65 3.17
C GLY A 110 -11.73 -19.84 2.94
N TRP A 111 -10.70 -20.42 2.32
CA TRP A 111 -9.45 -19.75 1.99
C TRP A 111 -9.62 -18.62 0.96
N LEU A 112 -10.54 -18.78 -0.01
CA LEU A 112 -10.85 -17.72 -0.99
C LEU A 112 -11.55 -16.55 -0.31
N VAL A 113 -12.51 -16.85 0.57
CA VAL A 113 -13.19 -15.82 1.36
C VAL A 113 -12.18 -15.06 2.21
N ALA A 114 -11.27 -15.77 2.87
CA ALA A 114 -10.19 -15.16 3.63
C ALA A 114 -9.29 -14.28 2.76
N GLN A 115 -8.92 -14.72 1.55
CA GLN A 115 -8.11 -13.94 0.62
C GLN A 115 -8.83 -12.66 0.16
N TYR A 116 -10.11 -12.74 -0.19
CA TYR A 116 -10.93 -11.58 -0.56
C TYR A 116 -11.03 -10.56 0.58
N VAL A 117 -11.43 -11.03 1.77
CA VAL A 117 -11.59 -10.16 2.95
C VAL A 117 -10.27 -9.50 3.31
N THR A 118 -9.21 -10.28 3.35
CA THR A 118 -7.85 -9.80 3.63
C THR A 118 -7.40 -8.73 2.64
N GLY A 119 -7.51 -9.03 1.32
CA GLY A 119 -7.15 -8.09 0.27
C GLY A 119 -7.94 -6.80 0.34
N ALA A 120 -9.25 -6.88 0.58
CA ALA A 120 -10.13 -5.73 0.71
C ALA A 120 -9.79 -4.86 1.95
N VAL A 121 -9.52 -5.48 3.09
CA VAL A 121 -9.17 -4.77 4.33
C VAL A 121 -7.83 -4.07 4.19
N ILE A 122 -6.79 -4.76 3.69
CA ILE A 122 -5.47 -4.15 3.47
C ILE A 122 -5.58 -2.99 2.48
N LEU A 123 -6.24 -3.20 1.33
CA LEU A 123 -6.44 -2.18 0.31
C LEU A 123 -7.19 -0.97 0.88
N GLY A 124 -8.32 -1.21 1.55
CA GLY A 124 -9.19 -0.19 2.09
C GLY A 124 -8.53 0.65 3.18
N VAL A 125 -7.90 0.01 4.17
CA VAL A 125 -7.19 0.69 5.26
C VAL A 125 -6.02 1.50 4.70
N SER A 126 -5.23 0.91 3.79
CA SER A 126 -4.06 1.57 3.22
C SER A 126 -4.45 2.78 2.36
N GLN A 127 -5.49 2.66 1.53
CA GLN A 127 -6.04 3.75 0.72
C GLN A 127 -6.66 4.86 1.58
N ALA A 128 -7.51 4.50 2.55
CA ALA A 128 -8.14 5.46 3.44
C ALA A 128 -7.11 6.24 4.26
N THR A 129 -6.04 5.56 4.68
CA THR A 129 -4.93 6.17 5.40
C THR A 129 -4.12 7.08 4.49
N PHE A 130 -3.78 6.64 3.28
CA PHE A 130 -3.01 7.41 2.32
C PHE A 130 -3.69 8.74 1.96
N ARG A 131 -5.02 8.72 1.77
CA ARG A 131 -5.82 9.92 1.46
C ARG A 131 -5.89 10.97 2.59
N ARG A 132 -5.43 10.64 3.80
CA ARG A 132 -5.38 11.57 4.94
C ARG A 132 -4.07 12.38 4.99
N PHE A 133 -3.12 12.10 4.09
CA PHE A 133 -1.86 12.81 3.94
C PHE A 133 -1.86 13.63 2.65
#